data_AF-A0A969HMP7-F1
#
_entry.id   AF-A0A969HMP7-F1
#
_cell.length_a   1.000
_cell.length_b   1.000
_cell.length_c   1.000
_cell.angle_alpha   90.00
_cell.angle_beta   90.00
_cell.angle_gamma   90.00
#
_symmetry.space_group_name_H-M   'P 1'
#
loop_
_entity.id
_entity.type
_entity.pdbx_description
1 polymer ?
#
loop_
_entity_poly.entity_id
_entity_poly.type
_entity_poly.pdbx_seq_one_letter_code
_entity_poly.pdbx_strand_id
1 'polypeptide(L)'
;MDDLYWQPGGNDSLKAEQGVAFELGMEYVKTSGQHSLGTELTAYYNNINDWIIWIPNFKEYTEALNIDKVITRGFEYNLNHEAHY
;
A
#
# COMPACT_ATOMS: atom_id res chain seq x y z
N MET A 1 11.91 -13.70 2.82
CA MET A 1 13.33 -13.40 3.08
C MET A 1 13.29 -12.66 4.39
N ASP A 2 13.59 -13.37 5.47
CA ASP A 2 13.11 -13.03 6.81
C ASP A 2 13.95 -11.94 7.48
N ASP A 3 13.27 -10.88 7.91
CA ASP A 3 13.79 -9.84 8.81
C ASP A 3 14.17 -10.38 10.21
N LEU A 4 13.81 -11.63 10.51
CA LEU A 4 14.05 -12.30 11.79
C LEU A 4 15.54 -12.46 12.14
N TYR A 5 16.44 -12.42 11.15
CA TYR A 5 17.85 -12.82 11.34
C TYR A 5 18.88 -11.67 11.28
N TRP A 6 18.46 -10.40 11.22
CA TRP A 6 19.41 -9.28 11.14
C TRP A 6 19.95 -8.87 12.51
N GLN A 7 21.12 -9.38 12.89
CA GLN A 7 21.84 -8.90 14.08
C GLN A 7 22.56 -7.57 13.81
N PRO A 8 22.61 -6.63 14.77
CA PRO A 8 22.23 -6.74 16.20
C PRO A 8 20.79 -6.30 16.53
N GLY A 9 19.93 -6.05 15.54
CA GLY A 9 18.58 -5.47 15.72
C GLY A 9 17.40 -6.46 15.60
N GLY A 10 17.69 -7.75 15.46
CA GLY A 10 16.68 -8.82 15.33
C GLY A 10 15.94 -9.03 16.65
N ASN A 11 14.62 -9.12 16.56
CA ASN A 11 13.72 -9.29 17.70
C ASN A 11 13.00 -10.63 17.59
N ASP A 12 13.40 -11.60 18.42
CA ASP A 12 12.82 -12.95 18.47
C ASP A 12 11.32 -12.95 18.87
N SER A 13 10.77 -11.82 19.31
CA SER A 13 9.34 -11.65 19.62
C SER A 13 8.51 -11.15 18.42
N LEU A 14 9.12 -10.95 17.25
CA LEU A 14 8.41 -10.50 16.06
C LEU A 14 7.40 -11.54 15.60
N LYS A 15 6.17 -11.08 15.38
CA LYS A 15 5.12 -11.85 14.71
C LYS A 15 5.16 -11.56 13.22
N ALA A 16 4.76 -12.55 12.41
CA ALA A 16 4.55 -12.34 10.99
C ALA A 16 3.38 -11.37 10.76
N GLU A 17 3.57 -10.41 9.84
CA GLU A 17 2.54 -9.48 9.41
C GLU A 17 1.35 -10.25 8.80
N GLN A 18 0.12 -9.86 9.16
CA GLN A 18 -1.10 -10.49 8.65
C GLN A 18 -2.07 -9.42 8.16
N GLY A 19 -2.42 -9.46 6.88
CA GLY A 19 -3.23 -8.42 6.27
C GLY A 19 -4.38 -8.95 5.42
N VAL A 20 -5.45 -8.14 5.34
CA VAL A 20 -6.50 -8.25 4.33
C VAL A 20 -6.49 -6.98 3.50
N ALA A 21 -6.45 -7.15 2.18
CA ALA A 21 -6.54 -6.09 1.18
C ALA A 21 -7.82 -6.26 0.37
N PHE A 22 -8.52 -5.15 0.12
CA PHE A 22 -9.70 -5.08 -0.73
C PHE A 22 -9.58 -3.89 -1.66
N GLU A 23 -9.84 -4.13 -2.95
CA GLU A 23 -9.81 -3.12 -4.00
C GLU A 23 -11.04 -3.25 -4.88
N LEU A 24 -11.63 -2.12 -5.25
CA LEU A 24 -12.76 -2.02 -6.14
C LEU A 24 -12.51 -0.92 -7.18
N GLY A 25 -12.42 -1.31 -8.44
CA GLY A 25 -12.20 -0.41 -9.58
C GLY A 25 -13.41 -0.27 -10.48
N MET A 26 -13.59 0.92 -11.05
CA MET A 26 -14.53 1.23 -12.13
C MET A 26 -13.78 1.97 -13.23
N GLU A 27 -13.90 1.48 -14.47
CA GLU A 27 -13.34 2.13 -15.66
C GLU A 27 -14.46 2.50 -16.63
N TYR A 28 -14.36 3.68 -17.25
CA TYR A 28 -15.25 4.11 -18.31
C TYR A 28 -14.49 4.83 -19.42
N VAL A 29 -14.70 4.40 -20.65
CA VAL A 29 -14.11 5.01 -21.85
C VAL A 29 -15.21 5.43 -22.81
N LYS A 30 -15.14 6.67 -23.28
CA LYS A 30 -16.03 7.22 -24.30
C LYS A 30 -15.22 7.79 -25.46
N THR A 31 -15.38 7.18 -26.62
CA THR A 31 -14.82 7.69 -27.88
C THR A 31 -15.90 8.39 -28.69
N SER A 32 -15.60 9.58 -29.19
CA SER A 32 -16.48 10.38 -30.05
C SER A 32 -15.67 11.07 -31.14
N GLY A 33 -15.75 10.54 -32.36
CA GLY A 33 -14.98 11.04 -33.50
C GLY A 33 -13.49 10.90 -33.26
N GLN A 34 -12.77 12.01 -33.30
CA GLN A 34 -11.32 12.05 -33.08
C GLN A 34 -10.93 12.15 -31.59
N HIS A 35 -11.90 12.19 -30.68
CA HIS A 35 -11.67 12.34 -29.24
C HIS A 35 -11.95 11.03 -28.50
N SER A 36 -11.10 10.71 -27.54
CA SER A 36 -11.30 9.63 -26.57
C SER A 36 -11.18 10.20 -25.16
N LEU A 37 -12.13 9.85 -24.29
CA LEU A 37 -12.15 10.24 -22.89
C LEU A 37 -12.21 8.98 -22.04
N GLY A 38 -11.18 8.73 -21.24
CA GLY A 38 -11.14 7.63 -20.27
C GLY A 38 -11.19 8.16 -18.85
N THR A 39 -11.91 7.47 -17.97
CA THR A 39 -11.93 7.75 -16.54
C THR A 39 -11.85 6.44 -15.76
N GLU A 40 -11.14 6.47 -14.65
CA GLU A 40 -10.99 5.36 -13.74
C GLU A 40 -11.20 5.86 -12.32
N LEU A 41 -11.91 5.08 -11.51
CA LEU A 41 -12.13 5.30 -10.09
C LEU A 41 -11.81 4.02 -9.34
N THR A 42 -10.89 4.09 -8.39
CA THR A 42 -10.48 2.96 -7.56
C THR A 42 -10.74 3.28 -6.11
N ALA A 43 -11.30 2.34 -5.37
CA ALA A 43 -11.45 2.38 -3.92
C ALA A 43 -10.58 1.28 -3.32
N TYR A 44 -9.78 1.60 -2.31
CA TYR A 44 -8.93 0.62 -1.64
C TYR A 44 -9.13 0.63 -0.12
N TYR A 45 -9.00 -0.55 0.48
CA TYR A 45 -8.99 -0.76 1.90
C TYR A 45 -8.00 -1.87 2.24
N ASN A 46 -6.97 -1.53 3.02
CA ASN A 46 -6.02 -2.48 3.57
C ASN A 46 -6.07 -2.40 5.09
N ASN A 47 -6.07 -3.57 5.71
CA ASN A 47 -6.00 -3.72 7.15
C ASN A 47 -4.93 -4.75 7.47
N ILE A 48 -3.85 -4.30 8.10
CA ILE A 48 -2.67 -5.11 8.40
C ILE A 48 -2.46 -5.10 9.89
N ASN A 49 -2.39 -6.29 10.48
CA ASN A 49 -2.08 -6.50 11.88
C ASN A 49 -0.62 -6.93 12.02
N ASP A 50 -0.05 -6.65 13.20
CA ASP A 50 1.33 -6.97 13.52
C ASP A 50 2.32 -6.36 12.49
N TRP A 51 2.06 -5.17 11.95
CA TRP A 51 2.92 -4.51 10.95
C TRP A 51 4.30 -4.23 11.53
N ILE A 52 5.37 -4.62 10.85
CA ILE A 52 6.75 -4.47 11.31
C ILE A 52 7.26 -3.07 10.93
N ILE A 53 7.62 -2.28 11.94
CA ILE A 53 8.25 -0.96 11.75
C ILE A 53 9.66 -0.97 12.34
N TRP A 54 10.57 -0.33 11.61
CA TRP A 54 11.94 -0.10 12.06
C TRP A 54 12.03 1.28 12.68
N ILE A 55 12.28 1.36 13.98
CA ILE A 55 12.47 2.64 14.68
C ILE A 55 13.95 2.83 15.05
N PRO A 56 14.49 4.06 14.92
CA PRO A 56 15.85 4.35 15.38
C PRO A 56 15.90 4.29 16.91
N ASN A 57 16.78 3.45 17.46
CA ASN A 57 17.05 3.40 18.90
C ASN A 57 18.15 4.42 19.25
N PHE A 58 18.17 4.88 20.50
CA PHE A 58 19.17 5.81 21.06
C PHE A 58 20.62 5.32 20.97
N LYS A 59 20.84 4.06 20.57
CA LYS A 59 22.14 3.38 20.50
C LYS A 59 22.67 3.15 19.07
N GLU A 60 22.30 3.99 18.12
CA GLU A 60 22.78 3.96 16.72
C GLU A 60 22.36 2.71 15.89
N TYR A 61 21.44 1.88 16.41
CA TYR A 61 20.85 0.77 15.66
C TYR A 61 19.33 0.95 15.51
N THR A 62 18.77 0.39 14.43
CA THR A 62 17.33 0.30 14.20
C THR A 62 16.80 -1.00 14.78
N GLU A 63 15.65 -0.93 15.47
CA GLU A 63 14.98 -2.09 16.05
C GLU A 63 13.64 -2.31 15.34
N ALA A 64 13.37 -3.57 14.99
CA ALA A 64 12.11 -3.98 14.40
C ALA A 64 11.07 -4.29 15.50
N LEU A 65 9.89 -3.69 15.38
CA LEU A 65 8.77 -3.87 16.30
C LEU A 65 7.47 -4.08 15.52
N ASN A 66 6.58 -4.95 16.02
CA ASN A 66 5.22 -5.04 15.50
C ASN A 66 4.37 -3.90 16.10
N ILE A 67 3.70 -3.13 15.24
CA ILE A 67 2.58 -2.28 15.63
C ILE A 67 1.27 -3.02 15.39
N ASP A 68 0.33 -2.84 16.32
CA ASP A 68 -0.86 -3.69 16.45
C ASP A 68 -1.73 -3.69 15.18
N LYS A 69 -2.03 -2.51 14.62
CA LYS A 69 -2.92 -2.39 13.46
C LYS A 69 -2.65 -1.16 12.61
N VAL A 70 -2.45 -1.37 11.32
CA VAL A 70 -2.34 -0.34 10.27
C VAL A 70 -3.51 -0.47 9.32
N ILE A 71 -4.28 0.61 9.15
CA ILE A 71 -5.37 0.68 8.18
C ILE A 71 -5.03 1.74 7.16
N THR A 72 -4.92 1.37 5.88
CA THR A 72 -4.86 2.32 4.76
C THR A 72 -6.13 2.20 3.94
N ARG A 73 -6.75 3.34 3.61
CA ARG A 73 -7.99 3.38 2.84
C ARG A 73 -8.11 4.69 2.11
N GLY A 74 -8.71 4.65 0.93
CA GLY A 74 -8.88 5.83 0.12
C GLY A 74 -9.55 5.53 -1.20
N PHE A 75 -9.60 6.56 -2.03
CA PHE A 75 -10.05 6.47 -3.40
C PHE A 75 -9.04 7.17 -4.30
N GLU A 76 -8.85 6.64 -5.50
CA GLU A 76 -8.00 7.18 -6.55
C GLU A 76 -8.86 7.43 -7.79
N TYR A 77 -8.64 8.55 -8.47
CA TYR A 77 -9.40 8.93 -9.64
C TYR A 77 -8.44 9.38 -10.75
N ASN A 78 -8.57 8.77 -11.92
CA ASN A 78 -7.84 9.13 -13.12
C ASN A 78 -8.79 9.62 -14.21
N LEU A 79 -8.32 10.61 -14.96
CA LEU A 79 -9.00 11.15 -16.15
C LEU A 79 -7.96 11.32 -17.25
N ASN A 80 -8.20 10.68 -18.40
CA ASN A 80 -7.39 10.82 -19.59
C ASN A 80 -8.25 11.34 -20.75
N HIS A 81 -7.63 12.15 -21.61
CA HIS A 81 -8.25 12.65 -22.83
C HIS A 81 -7.23 12.62 -23.97
N GLU A 82 -7.60 11.97 -25.05
CA GLU A 82 -6.79 11.85 -26.26
C GLU A 82 -7.57 12.45 -27.44
N ALA A 83 -6.89 13.21 -28.28
CA ALA A 83 -7.44 13.73 -29.52
C ALA A 83 -6.45 13.45 -30.66
N HIS A 84 -6.90 12.74 -31.69
CA HIS A 84 -6.15 12.60 -32.93
C HIS A 84 -6.49 13.77 -33.87
N TYR A 85 -5.52 14.24 -34.65
CA TYR A 85 -5.66 15.37 -35.58
C TYR A 85 -5.21 14.94 -36.99
#